data_AF-A0A7X6THY9-F1
#
_entry.id   AF-A0A7X6THY9-F1
#
_cell.length_a   1.000
_cell.length_b   1.000
_cell.length_c   1.000
_cell.angle_alpha   90.00
_cell.angle_beta   90.00
_cell.angle_gamma   90.00
#
_symmetry.space_group_name_H-M   'P 1'
#
loop_
_entity.id
_entity.type
_entity.pdbx_description
1 polymer ?
#
loop_
_entity_poly.entity_id
_entity_poly.type
_entity_poly.pdbx_seq_one_letter_code
_entity_poly.pdbx_strand_id
1 'polypeptide(L)'
;MGIFDSIGEWVASTRLPEQVREVDFAGLFTNPWFLVPFIALAGYLLYKQAFRDIVILGAILGMWWASGTPYMQTLVVDGELQINKVLPVLFGGAAVLGLVIYLLIGRSD
;
A
#
# COMPACT_ATOMS: atom_id res chain seq x y z
N MET A 1 19.11 -24.08 17.27
CA MET A 1 18.74 -22.72 16.82
C MET A 1 18.06 -22.88 15.48
N GLY A 2 16.77 -22.54 15.41
CA GLY A 2 15.97 -22.77 14.21
C GLY A 2 16.27 -21.71 13.15
N ILE A 3 16.03 -22.04 11.88
CA ILE A 3 16.20 -21.12 10.74
C ILE A 3 15.40 -19.81 10.96
N PHE A 4 14.25 -19.88 11.64
CA PHE A 4 13.43 -18.73 12.00
C PHE A 4 14.11 -17.78 12.99
N ASP A 5 14.90 -18.29 13.96
CA ASP A 5 15.65 -17.47 14.91
C ASP A 5 16.77 -16.71 14.18
N SER A 6 17.46 -17.38 13.26
CA SER A 6 18.53 -16.79 12.46
C SER A 6 18.04 -15.73 11.49
N ILE A 7 16.84 -15.91 10.91
CA ILE A 7 16.19 -14.87 10.08
C ILE A 7 15.77 -13.70 10.97
N GLY A 8 15.21 -13.96 12.16
CA GLY A 8 14.83 -12.92 13.12
C GLY A 8 16.02 -12.05 13.56
N GLU A 9 17.15 -12.67 13.89
CA GLU A 9 18.39 -11.96 14.24
C GLU A 9 18.98 -11.20 13.04
N TRP A 10 18.93 -11.78 11.84
CA TRP A 10 19.37 -11.08 10.62
C TRP A 10 18.51 -9.84 10.35
N VAL A 11 17.18 -9.95 10.42
CA VAL A 11 16.26 -8.82 10.26
C VAL A 11 16.50 -7.76 11.35
N ALA A 12 16.69 -8.17 12.60
CA ALA A 12 17.02 -7.25 13.69
C ALA A 12 18.37 -6.53 13.45
N SER A 13 19.38 -7.22 12.92
CA SER A 13 20.70 -6.66 12.64
C SER A 13 20.70 -5.56 11.57
N THR A 14 19.75 -5.60 10.64
CA THR A 14 19.64 -4.63 9.54
C THR A 14 19.03 -3.29 9.94
N ARG A 15 18.43 -3.19 11.14
CA ARG A 15 17.61 -2.05 11.58
C ARG A 15 16.49 -1.67 10.60
N LEU A 16 16.13 -2.57 9.67
CA LEU A 16 15.04 -2.37 8.73
C LEU A 16 13.70 -2.11 9.42
N PRO A 17 13.34 -2.78 10.53
CA PRO A 17 12.08 -2.50 11.22
C PRO A 17 12.00 -1.06 11.73
N GLU A 18 13.11 -0.52 12.24
CA GLU A 18 13.23 0.86 12.71
C GLU A 18 13.16 1.83 11.52
N GLN A 19 13.87 1.55 10.42
CA GLN A 19 13.82 2.35 9.20
C GLN A 19 12.41 2.41 8.58
N VAL A 20 11.66 1.31 8.59
CA VAL A 20 10.27 1.28 8.10
C VAL A 20 9.34 2.07 9.03
N ARG A 21 9.60 2.04 10.34
CA ARG A 21 8.78 2.75 11.34
C ARG A 21 9.05 4.26 11.36
N GLU A 22 10.28 4.67 11.05
CA GLU A 22 10.72 6.06 10.97
C GLU A 22 10.65 6.64 9.54
N VAL A 23 10.23 5.83 8.56
CA VAL A 23 10.11 6.30 7.17
C VAL A 23 9.12 7.46 7.13
N ASP A 24 9.61 8.61 6.68
CA ASP A 24 8.79 9.76 6.40
C ASP A 24 7.99 9.51 5.11
N PHE A 25 6.81 8.93 5.28
CA PHE A 25 5.88 8.67 4.19
C PHE A 25 5.51 9.93 3.42
N ALA A 26 5.44 11.10 4.08
CA ALA A 26 5.19 12.36 3.40
C ALA A 26 6.43 12.82 2.61
N GLY A 27 7.61 12.62 3.18
CA GLY A 27 8.91 12.86 2.54
C GLY A 27 9.09 12.12 1.21
N LEU A 28 8.58 10.88 1.09
CA LEU A 28 8.61 10.11 -0.17
C LEU A 28 7.88 10.82 -1.31
N PHE A 29 6.76 11.49 -1.04
CA PHE A 29 6.01 12.26 -2.03
C PHE A 29 6.61 13.64 -2.32
N THR A 30 7.63 14.06 -1.57
CA THR A 30 8.42 15.27 -1.89
C THR A 30 9.74 14.93 -2.58
N ASN A 31 10.14 13.66 -2.59
CA ASN A 31 11.35 13.20 -3.22
C ASN A 31 11.16 13.05 -4.74
N PRO A 32 11.82 13.88 -5.57
CA PRO A 32 11.66 13.83 -7.02
C PRO A 32 12.09 12.49 -7.62
N TRP A 33 13.13 11.86 -7.07
CA TRP A 33 13.62 10.56 -7.55
C TRP A 33 12.64 9.43 -7.29
N PHE A 34 11.87 9.53 -6.20
CA PHE A 34 10.79 8.58 -5.94
C PHE A 34 9.61 8.81 -6.88
N LEU A 35 9.21 10.08 -7.08
CA LEU A 35 8.04 10.43 -7.88
C LEU A 35 8.20 10.23 -9.39
N VAL A 36 9.39 10.49 -9.94
CA VAL A 36 9.63 10.49 -11.40
C VAL A 36 9.20 9.18 -12.08
N PRO A 37 9.56 7.98 -11.59
CA PRO A 37 9.09 6.73 -12.17
C PRO A 37 7.56 6.58 -12.17
N PHE A 38 6.88 6.99 -11.10
CA PHE A 38 5.42 6.89 -11.01
C PHE A 38 4.73 7.88 -11.95
N ILE A 39 5.23 9.11 -12.03
CA ILE A 39 4.72 10.12 -12.96
C ILE A 39 4.95 9.68 -14.41
N ALA A 40 6.13 9.13 -14.72
CA ALA A 40 6.44 8.59 -16.04
C ALA A 40 5.51 7.42 -16.40
N LEU A 41 5.27 6.50 -15.47
CA LEU A 41 4.35 5.38 -15.65
C LEU A 41 2.91 5.88 -15.87
N ALA A 42 2.42 6.80 -15.04
CA ALA A 42 1.09 7.38 -15.19
C ALA A 42 0.94 8.10 -16.54
N GLY A 43 1.93 8.90 -16.94
CA GLY A 43 1.97 9.58 -18.24
C GLY A 43 1.98 8.59 -19.41
N TYR A 44 2.72 7.50 -19.30
CA TYR A 44 2.75 6.44 -20.30
C TYR A 44 1.40 5.71 -20.45
N LEU A 45 0.75 5.40 -19.34
CA LEU A 45 -0.57 4.77 -19.34
C LEU A 45 -1.65 5.70 -19.91
N LEU A 46 -1.57 7.01 -19.59
CA LEU A 46 -2.42 8.04 -20.19
C LEU A 46 -2.22 8.14 -21.70
N TYR A 47 -0.97 8.16 -22.16
CA TYR A 47 -0.65 8.17 -23.60
C TYR A 47 -1.23 6.96 -24.32
N LYS A 48 -1.16 5.77 -23.71
CA LYS A 48 -1.75 4.54 -24.27
C LYS A 48 -3.26 4.41 -24.11
N GLN A 49 -3.94 5.37 -23.47
CA GLN A 49 -5.36 5.28 -23.13
C GLN A 49 -5.70 3.99 -22.35
N ALA A 50 -4.75 3.49 -21.55
CA ALA A 50 -4.90 2.27 -20.77
C ALA A 50 -5.73 2.52 -19.50
N PHE A 51 -7.00 2.91 -19.67
CA PHE A 51 -7.88 3.34 -18.58
C PHE A 51 -8.02 2.28 -17.48
N ARG A 52 -8.07 1.00 -17.84
CA ARG A 52 -8.07 -0.11 -16.88
C ARG A 52 -6.88 -0.01 -15.94
N ASP A 53 -5.68 0.11 -16.51
CA ASP A 53 -4.43 0.08 -15.77
C ASP A 53 -4.24 1.37 -14.96
N ILE A 54 -4.75 2.51 -15.46
CA ILE A 54 -4.80 3.79 -14.71
C ILE A 54 -5.68 3.64 -13.46
N VAL A 55 -6.86 3.03 -13.58
CA VAL A 55 -7.77 2.83 -12.44
C VAL A 55 -7.14 1.90 -11.41
N ILE A 56 -6.48 0.83 -11.86
CA ILE A 56 -5.76 -0.10 -10.96
C ILE A 56 -4.60 0.61 -10.25
N LEU A 57 -3.79 1.39 -10.98
CA LEU A 57 -2.70 2.17 -10.41
C LEU A 57 -3.23 3.17 -9.37
N GLY A 58 -4.33 3.86 -9.68
CA GLY A 58 -5.02 4.77 -8.75
C GLY A 58 -5.50 4.06 -7.49
N ALA A 59 -6.05 2.85 -7.61
CA ALA A 59 -6.48 2.05 -6.46
C ALA A 59 -5.30 1.65 -5.56
N ILE A 60 -4.16 1.27 -6.15
CA ILE A 60 -2.93 0.94 -5.41
C ILE A 60 -2.41 2.18 -4.67
N LEU A 61 -2.30 3.32 -5.36
CA LEU A 61 -1.85 4.58 -4.76
C LEU A 61 -2.81 5.06 -3.66
N GLY A 62 -4.12 4.90 -3.87
CA GLY A 62 -5.15 5.22 -2.89
C GLY A 62 -5.04 4.35 -1.63
N MET A 63 -4.80 3.04 -1.80
CA MET A 63 -4.58 2.12 -0.68
C MET A 63 -3.29 2.44 0.07
N TRP A 64 -2.21 2.74 -0.66
CA TRP A 64 -0.96 3.20 -0.08
C TRP A 64 -1.21 4.45 0.78
N TRP A 65 -1.83 5.48 0.21
CA TRP A 65 -2.11 6.72 0.93
C TRP A 65 -2.99 6.48 2.15
N ALA A 66 -4.07 5.69 2.01
CA ALA A 66 -4.98 5.36 3.10
C ALA A 66 -4.25 4.68 4.28
N SER A 67 -3.24 3.84 3.99
CA SER A 67 -2.44 3.15 5.01
C SER A 67 -1.66 4.09 5.93
N GLY A 68 -1.29 5.29 5.44
CA GLY A 68 -0.57 6.30 6.20
C GLY A 68 -1.47 7.27 6.98
N THR A 69 -2.79 7.12 6.90
CA THR A 69 -3.72 8.04 7.59
C THR A 69 -3.70 7.85 9.11
N PRO A 70 -3.98 8.91 9.91
CA PRO A 70 -4.07 8.80 11.37
C PRO A 70 -5.08 7.73 11.82
N TYR A 71 -6.11 7.47 11.02
CA TYR A 71 -7.10 6.43 11.30
C TYR A 71 -6.48 5.04 11.45
N MET A 72 -5.50 4.70 10.61
CA MET A 72 -4.83 3.39 10.62
C MET A 72 -4.03 3.15 11.91
N GLN A 73 -3.52 4.21 12.52
CA GLN A 73 -2.82 4.15 13.80
C GLN A 73 -3.76 3.79 14.96
N THR A 74 -5.07 3.98 14.78
CA THR A 74 -6.09 3.70 15.81
C THR A 74 -6.66 2.28 15.74
N LEU A 75 -6.24 1.48 14.74
CA LEU A 75 -6.72 0.11 14.54
C LEU A 75 -6.19 -0.87 15.59
N VAL A 76 -5.03 -0.59 16.17
CA VAL A 76 -4.44 -1.36 17.26
C VAL A 76 -4.34 -0.45 18.46
N VAL A 77 -4.99 -0.82 19.57
CA VAL A 77 -4.90 -0.11 20.84
C VAL A 77 -4.59 -1.13 21.92
N ASP A 78 -3.58 -0.83 22.74
CA ASP A 78 -3.09 -1.73 23.80
C ASP A 78 -2.67 -3.13 23.30
N GLY A 79 -2.25 -3.22 22.03
CA GLY A 79 -1.89 -4.49 21.40
C GLY A 79 -3.08 -5.32 20.89
N GLU A 80 -4.31 -4.84 21.07
CA GLU A 80 -5.52 -5.48 20.60
C GLU A 80 -6.06 -4.83 19.33
N LEU A 81 -6.52 -5.68 18.40
CA LEU A 81 -7.12 -5.24 17.15
C LEU A 81 -8.56 -4.76 17.41
N GLN A 82 -8.85 -3.49 17.14
CA GLN A 82 -10.19 -2.95 17.30
C GLN A 82 -11.09 -3.36 16.12
N ILE A 83 -11.86 -4.43 16.32
CA ILE A 83 -12.77 -4.99 15.30
C ILE A 83 -13.68 -3.93 14.68
N ASN A 84 -14.29 -3.07 15.50
CA ASN A 84 -15.19 -2.00 15.05
C ASN A 84 -14.52 -1.00 14.08
N LYS A 85 -13.20 -0.80 14.20
CA LYS A 85 -12.43 0.11 13.35
C LYS A 85 -11.79 -0.60 12.15
N VAL A 86 -11.52 -1.89 12.28
CA VAL A 86 -11.00 -2.71 11.18
C VAL A 86 -12.08 -3.04 10.16
N LEU A 87 -13.33 -3.20 10.58
CA LEU A 87 -14.45 -3.54 9.70
C LEU A 87 -14.60 -2.60 8.48
N PRO A 88 -14.61 -1.26 8.65
CA PRO A 88 -14.64 -0.33 7.52
C PRO A 88 -13.46 -0.51 6.55
N VAL A 89 -12.26 -0.80 7.07
CA VAL A 89 -11.05 -1.02 6.26
C VAL A 89 -11.17 -2.31 5.46
N LEU A 90 -11.64 -3.39 6.10
CA LEU A 90 -11.90 -4.67 5.42
C LEU A 90 -12.94 -4.52 4.32
N PHE A 91 -14.05 -3.83 4.58
CA PHE A 91 -15.08 -3.57 3.57
C PHE A 91 -14.54 -2.73 2.42
N GLY A 92 -13.81 -1.65 2.71
CA GLY A 92 -13.18 -0.82 1.69
C GLY A 92 -12.17 -1.62 0.84
N GLY A 93 -11.32 -2.41 1.50
CA GLY A 93 -10.36 -3.28 0.83
C GLY A 93 -11.03 -4.34 -0.06
N ALA A 94 -12.09 -4.98 0.43
CA ALA A 94 -12.87 -5.94 -0.34
C ALA A 94 -13.56 -5.30 -1.56
N ALA A 95 -14.11 -4.09 -1.42
CA ALA A 95 -14.72 -3.36 -2.52
C ALA A 95 -13.69 -3.00 -3.60
N VAL A 96 -12.52 -2.50 -3.20
CA VAL A 96 -11.41 -2.20 -4.12
C VAL A 96 -10.93 -3.47 -4.82
N LEU A 97 -10.78 -4.58 -4.09
CA LEU A 97 -10.38 -5.86 -4.66
C LEU A 97 -11.41 -6.37 -5.67
N GLY A 98 -12.70 -6.28 -5.34
CA GLY A 98 -13.79 -6.63 -6.25
C GLY A 98 -13.77 -5.78 -7.54
N LEU A 99 -13.51 -4.49 -7.42
CA LEU A 99 -13.34 -3.59 -8.57
C LEU A 99 -12.15 -4.01 -9.44
N VAL A 100 -10.99 -4.29 -8.83
CA VAL A 100 -9.79 -4.73 -9.57
C VAL A 100 -10.04 -6.06 -10.28
N ILE A 101 -10.66 -7.03 -9.62
CA ILE A 101 -11.03 -8.31 -10.22
C ILE A 101 -11.99 -8.11 -11.41
N TYR A 102 -13.02 -7.27 -11.25
CA TYR A 102 -13.94 -6.93 -12.33
C TYR A 102 -13.21 -6.31 -13.51
N LEU A 103 -12.29 -5.39 -13.28
CA LEU A 103 -11.53 -4.72 -14.34
C LEU A 103 -10.55 -5.66 -15.06
N LEU A 104 -9.95 -6.62 -14.36
CA LEU A 104 -9.00 -7.57 -14.94
C LEU A 104 -9.69 -8.71 -15.70
N ILE A 105 -10.80 -9.24 -15.17
CA ILE A 105 -11.43 -10.47 -15.67
C ILE A 105 -12.82 -10.20 -16.29
N GLY A 106 -13.62 -9.33 -15.67
CA GLY A 106 -15.02 -9.10 -16.07
C GLY A 106 -15.21 -8.06 -17.17
N ARG A 107 -14.26 -7.13 -17.32
CA ARG A 107 -14.22 -6.10 -18.36
C ARG A 107 -13.13 -6.38 -19.41
N SER A 108 -12.56 -7.59 -19.45
CA SER A 108 -11.64 -7.92 -20.54
C SER A 108 -12.43 -7.88 -21.85
N ASP A 109 -12.13 -6.91 -22.71
CA ASP A 109 -12.55 -6.92 -24.12
C ASP A 109 -12.15 -8.24 -24.79
#